data_AF-A0A8J9WZD9-F1
#
_entry.id   AF-A0A8J9WZD9-F1
#
_cell.length_a   1.000
_cell.length_b   1.000
_cell.length_c   1.000
_cell.angle_alpha   90.00
_cell.angle_beta   90.00
_cell.angle_gamma   90.00
#
_symmetry.space_group_name_H-M   'P 1'
#
loop_
_entity.id
_entity.type
_entity.pdbx_description
1 polymer ?
#
loop_
_entity_poly.entity_id
_entity_poly.type
_entity_poly.pdbx_seq_one_letter_code
_entity_poly.pdbx_strand_id
1 'polypeptide(L)' 'SFVTAWGKEGHEVVGNLAWKLLSEQSQSAIRNILQDVPIPDNCTACSPLGQVADWADTVRRTHEYFWSGPLHYVD' A
#
# COMPACT_ATOMS: atom_id res chain seq x y z
N SER A 1 24.22 10.26 0.47
CA SER A 1 23.63 8.93 0.71
C SER A 1 22.49 8.76 -0.27
N PHE A 2 22.48 7.72 -1.10
CA PHE A 2 21.28 7.40 -1.89
C PHE A 2 20.36 6.58 -0.99
N VAL A 3 19.29 7.18 -0.48
CA VAL A 3 18.26 6.43 0.23
C VAL A 3 17.48 5.66 -0.83
N THR A 4 17.67 4.34 -0.89
CA THR A 4 16.84 3.46 -1.72
C THR A 4 15.50 3.24 -1.02
N ALA A 5 14.53 4.09 -1.30
CA ALA A 5 13.14 3.87 -0.92
C ALA A 5 12.51 2.76 -1.77
N TRP A 6 11.48 2.10 -1.25
CA TRP A 6 10.70 1.14 -2.03
C TRP A 6 9.97 1.87 -3.17
N GLY A 7 9.99 1.29 -4.36
CA GLY A 7 9.06 1.64 -5.43
C GLY A 7 7.73 0.89 -5.27
N LYS A 8 6.83 1.04 -6.24
CA LYS A 8 5.52 0.38 -6.28
C LYS A 8 5.58 -1.11 -5.91
N GLU A 9 6.40 -1.89 -6.61
CA GLU A 9 6.50 -3.34 -6.37
C GLU A 9 6.93 -3.67 -4.93
N GLY A 10 7.84 -2.88 -4.35
CA GLY A 10 8.29 -3.07 -2.97
C GLY A 10 7.16 -2.83 -1.97
N HIS A 11 6.39 -1.76 -2.16
CA HIS A 11 5.21 -1.47 -1.34
C HIS A 11 4.16 -2.57 -1.44
N GLU A 12 3.86 -3.05 -2.66
CA GLU A 12 2.91 -4.14 -2.89
C GLU A 12 3.35 -5.44 -2.20
N VAL A 13 4.64 -5.80 -2.30
CA VAL A 13 5.21 -6.98 -1.62
C VAL A 13 5.03 -6.90 -0.11
N VAL A 14 5.36 -5.76 0.50
CA VAL A 14 5.18 -5.55 1.95
C VAL A 14 3.71 -5.63 2.34
N GLY A 15 2.82 -4.98 1.60
CA GLY A 15 1.38 -5.01 1.86
C GLY A 15 0.79 -6.43 1.76
N ASN A 16 1.22 -7.20 0.75
CA ASN A 16 0.81 -8.59 0.55
C ASN A 16 1.34 -9.53 1.64
N LEU A 17 2.56 -9.31 2.13
CA LEU A 17 3.12 -10.08 3.23
C LEU A 17 2.38 -9.77 4.54
N ALA A 18 2.16 -8.48 4.83
CA ALA A 18 1.42 -8.06 6.01
C ALA A 18 0.02 -8.66 6.03
N TRP A 19 -0.69 -8.62 4.89
CA TRP A 19 -2.02 -9.22 4.73
C TRP A 19 -2.09 -10.67 5.21
N LYS A 20 -1.10 -11.50 4.83
CA LYS A 20 -1.03 -12.92 5.21
C LYS A 20 -0.81 -13.15 6.71
N LEU A 21 -0.28 -12.16 7.42
CA LEU A 21 0.00 -12.23 8.86
C LEU A 21 -1.11 -11.61 9.72
N LEU A 22 -2.08 -10.91 9.10
CA LEU A 22 -3.21 -10.33 9.81
C LEU A 22 -4.20 -11.39 10.27
N SER A 23 -4.82 -11.13 11.42
CA SER A 23 -5.99 -11.89 11.88
C SER A 23 -7.17 -11.73 10.90
N GLU A 24 -8.09 -12.69 10.90
CA GLU A 24 -9.33 -12.61 10.12
C GLU A 24 -10.14 -11.35 10.46
N GLN A 25 -10.18 -10.97 11.75
CA GLN A 25 -10.86 -9.75 12.19
C GLN A 25 -10.24 -8.50 11.56
N SER A 26 -8.90 -8.41 11.53
CA SER A 26 -8.19 -7.29 10.92
C SER A 26 -8.38 -7.26 9.41
N GLN A 27 -8.34 -8.42 8.74
CA GLN A 27 -8.61 -8.51 7.30
C GLN A 27 -10.05 -8.07 6.97
N SER A 28 -11.03 -8.47 7.79
CA SER A 28 -12.42 -8.05 7.64
C SER A 28 -12.58 -6.54 7.81
N ALA A 29 -11.96 -5.96 8.84
CA ALA A 29 -11.97 -4.51 9.06
C ALA A 29 -11.36 -3.75 7.87
N ILE A 30 -10.23 -4.22 7.32
CA ILE A 30 -9.61 -3.61 6.15
C ILE A 30 -10.50 -3.73 4.92
N ARG A 31 -11.13 -4.88 4.68
CA ARG A 31 -12.09 -5.04 3.56
C ARG A 31 -13.26 -4.07 3.65
N ASN A 32 -13.76 -3.81 4.86
CA ASN A 32 -14.84 -2.84 5.05
C ASN A 32 -14.41 -1.40 4.73
N ILE A 33 -13.14 -1.05 4.99
CA ILE A 33 -12.57 0.27 4.68
C ILE A 33 -12.28 0.40 3.18
N LEU A 34 -11.61 -0.60 2.61
CA LEU A 34 -11.11 -0.56 1.24
C LEU A 34 -12.18 -0.90 0.21
N GLN A 35 -13.22 -1.64 0.59
CA GLN A 35 -14.31 -2.06 -0.28
C GLN A 35 -13.78 -2.77 -1.55
N ASP A 36 -14.24 -2.36 -2.73
CA ASP A 36 -14.01 -3.02 -4.02
C ASP A 36 -12.66 -2.68 -4.64
N VAL A 37 -11.57 -2.89 -3.90
CA VAL A 37 -10.21 -2.79 -4.48
C VAL A 37 -10.02 -3.90 -5.51
N PRO A 38 -9.77 -3.58 -6.79
CA PRO A 38 -9.54 -4.59 -7.82
C PRO A 38 -8.29 -5.40 -7.49
N ILE A 39 -8.40 -6.72 -7.54
CA ILE A 39 -7.26 -7.64 -7.45
C ILE A 39 -7.11 -8.30 -8.83
N PRO A 40 -5.91 -8.29 -9.45
CA PRO A 40 -5.71 -8.96 -10.72
C PRO A 40 -6.02 -10.46 -10.63
N ASP A 41 -6.85 -10.97 -11.55
CA ASP A 41 -7.29 -12.37 -11.58
C ASP A 41 -6.12 -13.38 -11.65
N ASN A 42 -4.99 -12.95 -12.21
CA ASN A 42 -3.78 -13.76 -12.35
C ASN A 42 -2.76 -13.58 -11.21
N CYS A 43 -3.12 -12.90 -10.12
CA CYS A 43 -2.21 -12.63 -9.00
C CYS A 43 -2.60 -13.41 -7.73
N THR A 44 -2.03 -14.60 -7.58
CA THR A 44 -2.28 -15.50 -6.45
C THR A 44 -1.71 -15.01 -5.11
N ALA A 45 -0.76 -14.07 -5.15
CA ALA A 45 -0.14 -13.47 -3.98
C ALA A 45 -0.66 -12.06 -3.65
N CYS A 46 -1.56 -11.51 -4.47
CA CYS A 46 -2.09 -10.17 -4.27
C CYS A 46 -3.17 -10.15 -3.19
N SER A 47 -3.32 -8.98 -2.57
CA SER A 47 -4.29 -8.69 -1.52
C SER A 47 -4.82 -7.27 -1.69
N PRO A 48 -6.01 -6.94 -1.14
CA PRO A 48 -6.52 -5.58 -1.16
C PRO A 48 -5.51 -4.57 -0.58
N LEU A 49 -4.81 -4.96 0.49
CA LEU A 49 -3.82 -4.10 1.15
C LEU A 49 -2.59 -3.86 0.27
N GLY A 50 -2.11 -4.88 -0.42
CA GLY A 50 -1.01 -4.72 -1.39
C GLY A 50 -1.39 -3.79 -2.54
N GLN A 51 -2.60 -3.91 -3.08
CA GLN A 51 -3.06 -3.12 -4.23
C GLN A 51 -3.17 -1.61 -3.95
N VAL A 52 -3.27 -1.19 -2.69
CA VAL A 52 -3.33 0.23 -2.31
C VAL A 52 -2.03 0.75 -1.68
N ALA A 53 -1.01 -0.11 -1.56
CA ALA A 53 0.18 0.19 -0.78
C ALA A 53 1.05 1.32 -1.37
N ASP A 54 0.93 1.60 -2.67
CA ASP A 54 1.64 2.70 -3.37
C ASP A 54 0.79 3.98 -3.49
N TRP A 55 -0.44 3.99 -2.98
CA TRP A 55 -1.37 5.11 -3.14
C TRP A 55 -0.77 6.42 -2.60
N ALA A 56 -0.15 6.37 -1.42
CA ALA A 56 0.50 7.53 -0.80
C ALA A 56 1.61 8.12 -1.70
N ASP A 57 2.35 7.25 -2.38
CA ASP A 57 3.44 7.61 -3.28
C ASP A 57 2.95 8.28 -4.57
N THR A 58 1.71 7.97 -4.97
CA THR A 58 0.99 8.59 -6.08
C THR A 58 0.41 9.95 -5.66
N VAL A 59 -0.37 10.00 -4.58
CA VAL A 59 -1.10 11.21 -4.21
C VAL A 59 -0.20 12.33 -3.68
N ARG A 60 0.95 12.03 -3.09
CA ARG A 60 1.93 13.06 -2.67
C ARG A 60 2.42 13.97 -3.80
N ARG A 61 2.13 13.62 -5.06
CA ARG A 61 2.46 14.40 -6.26
C ARG A 61 1.31 15.29 -6.72
N THR A 62 0.12 15.18 -6.14
CA THR A 62 -1.02 16.05 -6.44
C THR A 62 -1.00 17.28 -5.53
N HIS A 63 -1.71 18.33 -5.94
CA HIS A 63 -1.72 19.60 -5.20
C HIS A 63 -2.32 19.43 -3.79
N GLU A 64 -3.39 18.65 -3.67
CA GLU A 64 -4.17 18.45 -2.45
C GLU A 64 -3.38 17.71 -1.37
N TYR A 65 -2.45 16.84 -1.77
CA TYR A 65 -1.70 15.97 -0.85
C TYR A 65 -0.19 16.22 -0.89
N PHE A 66 0.29 17.28 -1.55
CA PHE A 66 1.72 17.60 -1.63
C PHE A 66 2.40 17.68 -0.26
N TRP A 67 1.65 18.14 0.75
CA TRP A 67 2.10 18.24 2.13
C TRP A 67 2.55 16.91 2.74
N SER A 68 2.11 15.77 2.21
CA SER A 68 2.47 14.45 2.74
C SER A 68 3.84 13.96 2.29
N GLY A 69 4.46 14.60 1.27
CA GLY A 69 5.76 14.18 0.72
C GLY A 69 6.87 14.02 1.77
N PRO A 70 7.06 14.98 2.68
CA PRO A 70 8.04 14.87 3.77
C PRO A 70 7.78 13.73 4.78
N LEU A 71 6.58 13.13 4.81
CA LEU A 71 6.27 12.02 5.73
C LEU A 71 6.90 10.69 5.32
N HIS A 72 7.50 10.61 4.12
CA HIS A 72 8.06 9.37 3.57
C HIS A 72 9.52 9.10 4.00
N TYR A 73 10.15 10.02 4.72
CA TYR A 73 11.55 9.90 5.15
C TYR A 73 11.79 10.61 6.48
N VAL A 74 12.91 10.25 7.12
CA VAL A 74 13.51 11.00 8.23
C VAL A 74 14.95 11.27 7.81
N ASP A 75 15.36 12.52 7.85
CA ASP A 75 16.71 12.97 7.47
C ASP A 75 17.71 12.84 8.61
#